data_AF-A0AAV3NHT8-F1
#
_entry.id   AF-A0AAV3NHT8-F1
#
_cell.length_a   1.000
_cell.length_b   1.000
_cell.length_c   1.000
_cell.angle_alpha   90.00
_cell.angle_beta   90.00
_cell.angle_gamma   90.00
#
_symmetry.space_group_name_H-M   'P 1'
#
loop_
_entity.id
_entity.type
_entity.pdbx_description
1 polymer ?
#
loop_
_entity_poly.entity_id
_entity_poly.type
_entity_poly.pdbx_seq_one_letter_code
_entity_poly.pdbx_strand_id
1 'polypeptide(L)'
;MECFSELLKMYIVEEEFDYHPKRREIDLVNLSFADDLFILCGATELSLKLIRKALRMFGYLSGLHLNSSKSCCYFAGLSQADEQKLFSILDITASVLPVKYLDIPLTTKQLGGQDYRVLVDKIKHKIEGWGSKHLSYAGRVVLISSVIFGVCNYWCQTVFLPISTIKEIEKIMKACLWKGTSEDKFLPKVSWKQATLRKEEGGLGIKSIQSWNITCMAKHL
;
A
#
# COMPACT_ATOMS: atom_id res chain seq x y z
N MET A 1 -1.26 -4.02 -19.84
CA MET A 1 -0.93 -5.12 -18.92
C MET A 1 -1.76 -6.37 -19.15
N GLU A 2 -3.03 -6.27 -19.52
CA GLU A 2 -3.87 -7.43 -19.85
C GLU A 2 -3.25 -8.38 -20.89
N CYS A 3 -2.68 -7.83 -21.96
CA CYS A 3 -1.91 -8.61 -22.95
C CYS A 3 -0.75 -9.41 -22.33
N PHE A 4 -0.03 -8.85 -21.36
CA PHE A 4 1.01 -9.58 -20.63
C PHE A 4 0.42 -10.73 -19.81
N SER A 5 -0.69 -10.49 -19.10
CA SER A 5 -1.37 -11.51 -18.31
C SER A 5 -1.82 -12.69 -19.17
N GLU A 6 -2.40 -12.43 -20.34
CA GLU A 6 -2.83 -13.49 -21.27
C GLU A 6 -1.64 -14.24 -21.87
N LEU A 7 -0.58 -13.54 -22.27
CA LEU A 7 0.64 -14.14 -22.77
C LEU A 7 1.33 -15.02 -21.71
N LEU A 8 1.33 -14.59 -20.45
CA LEU A 8 1.86 -15.39 -19.34
C LEU A 8 1.01 -16.65 -19.10
N LYS A 9 -0.32 -16.55 -19.16
CA LYS A 9 -1.21 -17.71 -19.05
C LYS A 9 -0.98 -18.72 -20.18
N MET A 10 -0.77 -18.28 -21.42
CA MET A 10 -0.46 -19.17 -22.54
C MET A 10 0.79 -20.01 -22.26
N TYR A 11 1.87 -19.38 -21.83
CA TYR A 11 3.11 -20.09 -21.48
C TYR A 11 2.96 -21.06 -20.30
N ILE A 12 2.07 -20.73 -19.35
CA ILE A 12 1.80 -21.58 -18.17
C ILE A 12 0.95 -22.79 -18.51
N VAL A 13 0.07 -22.70 -19.51
CA VAL A 13 -0.73 -23.85 -19.98
C VAL A 13 0.12 -24.80 -20.83
N GLU A 14 1.08 -24.26 -21.59
CA GLU A 14 1.94 -25.05 -22.48
C GLU A 14 3.08 -25.78 -21.76
N GLU A 15 3.50 -25.31 -20.58
CA GLU A 15 4.67 -25.83 -19.85
C GLU A 15 4.32 -26.05 -18.36
N GLU A 16 4.99 -26.97 -17.66
CA GLU A 16 4.72 -27.23 -16.24
C GLU A 16 5.14 -26.06 -15.32
N PHE A 17 4.22 -25.13 -15.05
CA PHE A 17 4.46 -24.01 -14.13
C PHE A 17 4.17 -24.38 -12.67
N ASP A 18 5.09 -24.03 -11.78
CA ASP A 18 4.88 -24.19 -10.34
C ASP A 18 4.27 -22.91 -9.75
N TYR A 19 3.05 -23.02 -9.22
CA TYR A 19 2.36 -21.92 -8.57
C TYR A 19 2.86 -21.72 -7.14
N HIS A 20 2.79 -20.47 -6.67
CA HIS A 20 3.13 -20.14 -5.29
C HIS A 20 2.28 -21.00 -4.32
N PRO A 21 2.88 -21.65 -3.29
CA PRO A 21 2.19 -22.67 -2.48
C PRO A 21 0.86 -22.25 -1.87
N LYS A 22 0.75 -20.99 -1.42
CA LYS A 22 -0.47 -20.42 -0.82
C LYS A 22 -1.49 -19.87 -1.83
N ARG A 23 -1.25 -20.03 -3.13
CA ARG A 23 -2.05 -19.41 -4.21
C ARG A 23 -2.41 -20.38 -5.33
N ARG A 24 -2.06 -21.66 -5.17
CA ARG A 24 -2.40 -22.77 -6.08
C ARG A 24 -3.90 -22.89 -6.30
N GLU A 25 -4.72 -22.75 -5.26
CA GLU A 25 -6.17 -22.96 -5.35
C GLU A 25 -6.91 -21.94 -6.22
N ILE A 26 -6.33 -20.76 -6.42
CA ILE A 26 -6.94 -19.67 -7.19
C ILE A 26 -6.18 -19.35 -8.48
N ASP A 27 -5.20 -20.19 -8.84
CA ASP A 27 -4.32 -20.04 -10.01
C ASP A 27 -3.76 -18.60 -10.16
N LEU A 28 -3.46 -17.95 -9.03
CA LEU A 28 -3.03 -16.55 -9.03
C LEU A 28 -1.54 -16.47 -9.36
N VAL A 29 -1.27 -15.96 -10.56
CA VAL A 29 0.10 -15.82 -11.10
C VAL A 29 0.57 -14.36 -11.06
N ASN A 30 -0.29 -13.41 -11.41
CA ASN A 30 0.09 -12.01 -11.42
C ASN A 30 -1.02 -11.06 -10.95
N LEU A 31 -0.60 -9.93 -10.40
CA LEU A 31 -1.43 -8.79 -10.05
C LEU A 31 -0.85 -7.57 -10.77
N SER A 32 -1.69 -6.86 -11.51
CA SER A 32 -1.26 -5.67 -12.26
C SER A 32 -2.09 -4.46 -11.86
N PHE A 33 -1.45 -3.35 -11.59
CA PHE A 33 -2.07 -2.06 -11.37
C PHE A 33 -1.31 -0.99 -12.15
N ALA A 34 -1.93 -0.40 -13.17
CA ALA A 34 -1.25 0.49 -14.12
C ALA A 34 0.05 -0.13 -14.66
N ASP A 35 1.20 0.45 -14.34
CA ASP A 35 2.55 -0.02 -14.68
C ASP A 35 3.18 -0.94 -13.62
N ASP A 36 2.62 -1.01 -12.42
CA ASP A 36 3.09 -1.88 -11.35
C ASP A 36 2.62 -3.33 -11.57
N LEU A 37 3.58 -4.22 -11.77
CA LEU A 37 3.36 -5.66 -11.95
C LEU A 37 3.95 -6.45 -10.78
N PHE A 38 3.13 -7.30 -10.18
CA PHE A 38 3.53 -8.25 -9.16
C PHE A 38 3.31 -9.67 -9.69
N ILE A 39 4.35 -10.51 -9.67
CA ILE A 39 4.28 -11.90 -10.15
C ILE A 39 4.56 -12.85 -8.97
N LEU A 40 3.73 -13.88 -8.84
CA LEU A 40 3.75 -14.92 -7.83
C LEU A 40 4.01 -16.26 -8.52
N CYS A 41 5.04 -16.97 -8.09
CA CYS A 41 5.36 -18.31 -8.59
C CYS A 41 6.05 -19.14 -7.50
N GLY A 42 6.12 -20.44 -7.73
CA GLY A 42 7.00 -21.34 -7.00
C GLY A 42 8.47 -21.07 -7.37
N ALA A 43 9.37 -21.31 -6.43
CA ALA A 43 10.79 -21.05 -6.60
C ALA A 43 11.50 -22.16 -7.41
N THR A 44 11.04 -22.38 -8.65
CA THR A 44 11.61 -23.37 -9.56
C THR A 44 12.24 -22.69 -10.77
N GLU A 45 13.35 -23.26 -11.24
CA GLU A 45 14.10 -22.75 -12.39
C GLU A 45 13.23 -22.69 -13.66
N LEU A 46 12.32 -23.65 -13.85
CA LEU A 46 11.37 -23.69 -14.96
C LEU A 46 10.40 -22.49 -14.91
N SER A 47 9.74 -22.26 -13.77
CA SER A 47 8.79 -21.15 -13.61
C SER A 47 9.44 -19.78 -13.83
N LEU A 48 10.67 -19.59 -13.35
CA LEU A 48 11.40 -18.33 -13.57
C LEU A 48 11.80 -18.13 -15.03
N LYS A 49 12.21 -19.20 -15.73
CA LYS A 49 12.49 -19.17 -17.17
C LYS A 49 11.25 -18.80 -17.97
N LEU A 50 10.09 -19.35 -17.62
CA LEU A 50 8.80 -19.01 -18.23
C LEU A 50 8.45 -17.54 -18.04
N ILE A 51 8.57 -17.02 -16.81
CA ILE A 51 8.31 -15.61 -16.52
C ILE A 51 9.26 -14.71 -17.33
N ARG A 52 10.55 -15.04 -17.41
CA ARG A 52 11.51 -14.29 -18.23
C ARG A 52 11.16 -14.34 -19.72
N LYS A 53 10.76 -15.50 -20.24
CA LYS A 53 10.32 -15.68 -21.63
C LYS A 53 9.10 -14.81 -21.92
N ALA A 54 8.10 -14.82 -21.03
CA ALA A 54 6.91 -14.00 -21.12
C ALA A 54 7.24 -12.49 -21.12
N LEU A 55 8.07 -12.05 -20.18
CA LEU A 55 8.49 -10.64 -20.07
C LEU A 55 9.25 -10.17 -21.31
N ARG A 56 10.15 -10.99 -21.84
CA ARG A 56 10.89 -10.69 -23.08
C ARG A 56 9.99 -10.62 -24.30
N MET A 57 9.08 -11.60 -24.44
CA MET A 57 8.15 -11.63 -25.56
C MET A 57 7.21 -10.43 -25.52
N PHE A 58 6.70 -10.08 -24.33
CA PHE A 58 5.89 -8.89 -24.15
C PHE A 58 6.68 -7.61 -24.48
N GLY A 59 7.93 -7.51 -24.05
CA GLY A 59 8.78 -6.37 -24.39
C GLY A 59 9.08 -6.27 -25.89
N TYR A 60 9.27 -7.41 -26.57
CA TYR A 60 9.43 -7.45 -28.02
C TYR A 60 8.17 -6.96 -28.77
N LEU A 61 6.97 -7.36 -28.32
CA LEU A 61 5.71 -6.97 -28.96
C LEU A 61 5.31 -5.52 -28.65
N SER A 62 5.56 -5.05 -27.43
CA SER A 62 5.09 -3.75 -26.96
C SER A 62 6.13 -2.63 -27.05
N GLY A 63 7.41 -2.97 -27.18
CA GLY A 63 8.52 -2.03 -27.02
C GLY A 63 8.75 -1.58 -25.58
N LEU A 64 8.04 -2.14 -24.60
CA LEU A 64 8.19 -1.83 -23.18
C LEU A 64 9.28 -2.69 -22.53
N HIS A 65 10.09 -2.08 -21.68
CA HIS A 65 11.18 -2.78 -20.98
C HIS A 65 11.01 -2.67 -19.47
N LEU A 66 11.47 -3.72 -18.77
CA LEU A 66 11.56 -3.72 -17.32
C LEU A 66 12.50 -2.61 -16.86
N ASN A 67 12.05 -1.83 -15.88
CA ASN A 67 12.92 -0.85 -15.25
C ASN A 67 13.75 -1.55 -14.17
N SER A 68 15.00 -1.87 -14.44
CA SER A 68 15.89 -2.59 -13.51
C SER A 68 16.17 -1.83 -12.20
N SER A 69 15.94 -0.52 -12.15
CA SER A 69 16.08 0.27 -10.92
C SER A 69 14.87 0.19 -9.99
N LYS A 70 13.70 -0.22 -10.52
CA LYS A 70 12.44 -0.35 -9.77
C LYS A 70 11.98 -1.79 -9.62
N SER A 71 12.37 -2.65 -10.55
CA SER A 71 12.01 -4.07 -10.57
C SER A 71 12.88 -4.83 -9.59
N CYS A 72 12.26 -5.71 -8.82
CA CYS A 72 12.91 -6.40 -7.72
C CYS A 72 12.30 -7.80 -7.54
N CYS A 73 13.07 -8.74 -7.00
CA CYS A 73 12.66 -10.13 -6.82
C CYS A 73 12.98 -10.61 -5.41
N TYR A 74 12.10 -11.44 -4.86
CA TYR A 74 12.17 -11.94 -3.48
C TYR A 74 11.90 -13.43 -3.47
N PHE A 75 12.73 -14.16 -2.73
CA PHE A 75 12.51 -15.56 -2.42
C PHE A 75 12.27 -15.72 -0.92
N ALA A 76 11.56 -16.78 -0.55
CA ALA A 76 11.30 -17.12 0.83
C ALA A 76 11.46 -18.63 1.01
N GLY A 77 12.17 -19.03 2.07
CA GLY A 77 12.36 -20.44 2.43
C GLY A 77 13.44 -21.17 1.61
N LEU A 78 14.38 -20.44 1.00
CA LEU A 78 15.51 -21.00 0.25
C LEU A 78 16.84 -20.75 0.96
N SER A 79 17.87 -21.52 0.58
CA SER A 79 19.25 -21.24 0.99
C SER A 79 19.81 -20.07 0.18
N GLN A 80 20.77 -19.32 0.74
CA GLN A 80 21.40 -18.19 0.04
C GLN A 80 22.06 -18.62 -1.29
N ALA A 81 22.57 -19.85 -1.37
CA ALA A 81 23.16 -20.39 -2.59
C ALA A 81 22.11 -20.63 -3.69
N ASP A 82 20.95 -21.16 -3.32
CA ASP A 82 19.85 -21.41 -4.25
C ASP A 82 19.24 -20.08 -4.74
N GLU A 83 19.09 -19.11 -3.85
CA GLU A 83 18.61 -17.77 -4.22
C GLU A 83 19.51 -17.12 -5.28
N GLN A 84 20.83 -17.15 -5.09
CA GLN A 84 21.79 -16.62 -6.06
C GLN A 84 21.68 -17.30 -7.42
N LYS A 85 21.52 -18.63 -7.43
CA LYS A 85 21.30 -19.38 -8.67
C LYS A 85 20.02 -18.91 -9.37
N LEU A 86 18.92 -18.75 -8.63
CA LEU A 86 17.64 -18.33 -9.20
C LEU A 86 17.62 -16.86 -9.65
N PHE A 87 18.31 -15.95 -8.94
CA PHE A 87 18.44 -14.56 -9.37
C PHE A 87 19.13 -14.42 -10.72
N SER A 88 20.14 -15.26 -10.99
CA SER A 88 20.84 -15.27 -12.30
C SER A 88 19.90 -15.57 -13.48
N ILE A 89 18.76 -16.24 -13.24
CA ILE A 89 17.79 -16.59 -14.28
C ILE A 89 16.93 -15.41 -14.68
N LEU A 90 16.67 -14.42 -13.82
CA LEU A 90 15.76 -13.31 -14.14
C LEU A 90 16.45 -12.02 -14.63
N ASP A 91 17.77 -11.89 -14.46
CA ASP A 91 18.52 -10.63 -14.64
C ASP A 91 17.93 -9.45 -13.81
N ILE A 92 17.27 -9.76 -12.67
CA ILE A 92 16.69 -8.77 -11.76
C ILE A 92 17.54 -8.72 -10.48
N THR A 93 17.67 -7.53 -9.90
CA THR A 93 18.39 -7.35 -8.65
C THR A 93 17.70 -8.09 -7.50
N ALA A 94 18.52 -8.80 -6.72
CA ALA A 94 18.10 -9.36 -5.45
C ALA A 94 17.77 -8.23 -4.48
N SER A 95 16.69 -8.40 -3.73
CA SER A 95 16.18 -7.38 -2.81
C SER A 95 15.64 -8.03 -1.55
N VAL A 96 15.59 -7.25 -0.46
CA VAL A 96 15.18 -7.74 0.86
C VAL A 96 13.83 -7.11 1.22
N LEU A 97 12.88 -7.93 1.68
CA LEU A 97 11.62 -7.44 2.23
C LEU A 97 11.89 -6.59 3.48
N PRO A 98 11.11 -5.51 3.75
CA PRO A 98 9.83 -5.16 3.15
C PRO A 98 9.92 -4.29 1.89
N VAL A 99 8.88 -4.35 1.06
CA VAL A 99 8.80 -3.66 -0.24
C VAL A 99 7.54 -2.85 -0.30
N LYS A 100 7.61 -1.66 -0.87
CA LYS A 100 6.44 -0.81 -1.00
C LYS A 100 5.69 -1.16 -2.27
N TYR A 101 4.43 -1.59 -2.15
CA TYR A 101 3.51 -1.79 -3.27
C TYR A 101 2.27 -0.92 -3.04
N LEU A 102 1.93 -0.08 -4.02
CA LEU A 102 0.80 0.86 -3.92
C LEU A 102 0.80 1.65 -2.61
N ASP A 103 1.94 2.21 -2.26
CA ASP A 103 2.12 2.97 -1.02
C ASP A 103 2.07 2.20 0.32
N ILE A 104 1.93 0.87 0.30
CA ILE A 104 1.83 0.05 1.50
C ILE A 104 3.03 -0.90 1.57
N PRO A 105 3.72 -1.00 2.72
CA PRO A 105 4.78 -1.98 2.92
C PRO A 105 4.21 -3.41 2.90
N LEU A 106 4.63 -4.17 1.91
CA LEU A 106 4.52 -5.63 1.86
C LEU A 106 5.60 -6.23 2.74
N THR A 107 5.17 -6.88 3.81
CA THR A 107 6.05 -7.55 4.77
C THR A 107 5.51 -8.94 5.07
N THR A 108 6.42 -9.86 5.44
CA THR A 108 6.08 -11.20 5.92
C THR A 108 5.67 -11.21 7.39
N LYS A 109 5.90 -10.10 8.10
CA LYS A 109 5.57 -9.92 9.52
C LYS A 109 4.39 -8.96 9.68
N GLN A 110 3.78 -8.92 10.87
CA GLN A 110 2.84 -7.83 11.16
C GLN A 110 3.58 -6.49 11.09
N LEU A 111 2.90 -5.48 10.53
CA LEU A 111 3.46 -4.13 10.42
C LEU A 111 3.81 -3.59 11.81
N GLY A 112 5.05 -3.13 11.93
CA GLY A 112 5.56 -2.51 13.15
C GLY A 112 5.19 -1.03 13.23
N GLY A 113 5.43 -0.42 14.39
CA GLY A 113 5.17 1.01 14.60
C GLY A 113 5.88 1.94 13.60
N GLN A 114 7.05 1.53 13.08
CA GLN A 114 7.79 2.32 12.08
C GLN A 114 7.09 2.34 10.71
N ASP A 115 6.42 1.26 10.33
CA ASP A 115 5.73 1.18 9.03
C ASP A 115 4.56 2.18 8.96
N TYR A 116 3.90 2.41 10.10
CA TYR A 116 2.84 3.40 10.23
C TYR A 116 3.35 4.85 10.29
N ARG A 117 4.65 5.09 10.53
CA ARG A 117 5.21 6.45 10.46
C ARG A 117 5.11 7.02 9.06
N VAL A 118 5.26 6.19 8.04
CA VAL A 118 5.09 6.60 6.63
C VAL A 118 3.70 7.21 6.40
N LEU A 119 2.65 6.63 7.00
CA LEU A 119 1.31 7.18 6.96
C LEU A 119 1.22 8.54 7.68
N VAL A 120 1.76 8.61 8.90
CA VAL A 120 1.74 9.84 9.70
C VAL A 120 2.47 10.98 8.99
N ASP A 121 3.65 10.72 8.44
CA ASP A 121 4.46 11.72 7.73
C ASP A 121 3.80 12.15 6.42
N LYS A 122 3.15 11.22 5.70
CA LYS A 122 2.34 11.55 4.51
C LYS A 122 1.19 12.50 4.86
N ILE A 123 0.55 12.32 6.02
CA ILE A 123 -0.51 13.20 6.51
C ILE A 123 0.05 14.59 6.85
N LYS A 124 1.17 14.67 7.57
CA LYS A 124 1.83 15.94 7.88
C LYS A 124 2.21 16.72 6.61
N HIS A 125 2.84 16.04 5.66
CA HIS A 125 3.21 16.63 4.37
C HIS A 125 1.97 17.12 3.59
N LYS A 126 0.84 16.42 3.64
CA LYS A 126 -0.40 16.91 3.01
C LYS A 126 -0.91 18.18 3.70
N ILE A 127 -0.92 18.23 5.03
CA ILE A 127 -1.37 19.42 5.78
C ILE A 127 -0.52 20.65 5.45
N GLU A 128 0.79 20.47 5.35
CA GLU A 128 1.74 21.53 5.01
C GLU A 128 1.61 21.94 3.54
N GLY A 129 1.55 20.97 2.62
CA GLY A 129 1.43 21.22 1.18
C GLY A 129 0.14 21.92 0.76
N TRP A 130 -0.96 21.72 1.50
CA TRP A 130 -2.22 22.44 1.28
C TRP A 130 -2.23 23.85 1.90
N GLY A 131 -1.15 24.28 2.55
CA GLY A 131 -1.07 25.61 3.16
C GLY A 131 -2.14 25.81 4.24
N SER A 132 -2.39 24.78 5.06
CA SER A 132 -3.52 24.77 6.02
C SER A 132 -3.58 25.95 6.99
N LYS A 133 -2.46 26.65 7.23
CA LYS A 133 -2.38 27.93 7.96
C LYS A 133 -3.19 29.05 7.32
N HIS A 134 -3.33 29.04 6.00
CA HIS A 134 -4.05 30.05 5.22
C HIS A 134 -5.52 29.69 4.97
N LEU A 135 -5.96 28.50 5.40
CA LEU A 135 -7.33 28.06 5.23
C LEU A 135 -8.23 28.57 6.35
N SER A 136 -9.46 28.93 5.97
CA SER A 136 -10.54 29.18 6.92
C SER A 136 -10.81 27.95 7.78
N TYR A 137 -11.51 28.12 8.90
CA TYR A 137 -11.92 26.99 9.74
C TYR A 137 -12.72 25.94 8.94
N ALA A 138 -13.69 26.39 8.14
CA ALA A 138 -14.46 25.52 7.25
C ALA A 138 -13.56 24.82 6.20
N GLY A 139 -12.60 25.53 5.62
CA GLY A 139 -11.63 24.95 4.69
C GLY A 139 -10.79 23.84 5.33
N ARG A 140 -10.40 24.00 6.60
CA ARG A 140 -9.67 22.98 7.36
C ARG A 140 -10.53 21.74 7.66
N VAL A 141 -11.81 21.92 7.97
CA VAL A 141 -12.76 20.80 8.12
C VAL A 141 -12.86 20.00 6.82
N VAL A 142 -12.95 20.67 5.67
CA VAL A 142 -12.98 20.02 4.35
C VAL A 142 -11.66 19.32 4.05
N LEU A 143 -10.51 19.94 4.32
CA LEU A 143 -9.20 19.33 4.15
C LEU A 143 -9.08 18.01 4.94
N ILE A 144 -9.51 18.02 6.21
CA ILE A 144 -9.50 16.83 7.07
C ILE A 144 -10.44 15.76 6.51
N SER A 145 -11.68 16.13 6.20
CA SER A 145 -12.75 15.19 5.83
C SER A 145 -12.58 14.57 4.44
N SER A 146 -11.93 15.29 3.52
CA SER A 146 -11.75 14.84 2.13
C SER A 146 -10.35 14.27 1.92
N VAL A 147 -9.30 15.05 2.20
CA VAL A 147 -7.93 14.68 1.85
C VAL A 147 -7.34 13.75 2.89
N ILE A 148 -7.32 14.15 4.16
CA ILE A 148 -6.65 13.37 5.21
C ILE A 148 -7.41 12.08 5.48
N PHE A 149 -8.74 12.16 5.61
CA PHE A 149 -9.57 10.98 5.76
C PHE A 149 -9.47 10.05 4.54
N GLY A 150 -9.34 10.58 3.31
CA GLY A 150 -9.10 9.78 2.12
C GLY A 150 -7.83 8.93 2.21
N VAL A 151 -6.72 9.51 2.69
CA VAL A 151 -5.46 8.78 2.94
C VAL A 151 -5.63 7.73 4.03
N CYS A 152 -6.29 8.07 5.15
CA CYS A 152 -6.54 7.12 6.24
C CYS A 152 -7.44 5.97 5.80
N ASN A 153 -8.47 6.26 5.00
CA ASN A 153 -9.42 5.29 4.49
C ASN A 153 -8.73 4.26 3.59
N TYR A 154 -7.80 4.69 2.73
CA TYR A 154 -6.99 3.76 1.92
C TYR A 154 -6.21 2.76 2.79
N TRP A 155 -5.59 3.24 3.86
CA TRP A 155 -4.87 2.38 4.80
C TRP A 155 -5.80 1.46 5.58
N CYS A 156 -6.91 1.97 6.13
CA CYS A 156 -7.89 1.17 6.88
C CYS A 156 -8.52 0.04 6.06
N GLN A 157 -8.63 0.20 4.74
CA GLN A 157 -9.15 -0.86 3.87
C GLN A 157 -8.15 -2.00 3.65
N THR A 158 -6.86 -1.72 3.79
CA THR A 158 -5.79 -2.67 3.46
C THR A 158 -5.16 -3.29 4.71
N VAL A 159 -5.01 -2.51 5.79
CA VAL A 159 -4.34 -2.92 7.02
C VAL A 159 -5.07 -2.40 8.25
N PHE A 160 -5.01 -3.16 9.34
CA PHE A 160 -5.56 -2.72 10.62
C PHE A 160 -4.64 -1.71 11.30
N LEU A 161 -5.13 -0.48 11.50
CA LEU A 161 -4.35 0.56 12.18
C LEU A 161 -4.31 0.36 13.70
N PRO A 162 -3.12 0.36 14.35
CA PRO A 162 -3.02 0.33 15.80
C PRO A 162 -3.62 1.58 16.45
N ILE A 163 -4.18 1.42 17.65
CA ILE A 163 -4.78 2.52 18.42
C ILE A 163 -3.78 3.66 18.66
N SER A 164 -2.50 3.35 18.87
CA SER A 164 -1.43 4.34 19.03
C SER A 164 -1.29 5.24 17.81
N THR A 165 -1.21 4.65 16.62
CA THR A 165 -1.15 5.37 15.34
C THR A 165 -2.40 6.22 15.13
N ILE A 166 -3.59 5.68 15.41
CA ILE A 166 -4.84 6.44 15.27
C ILE A 166 -4.83 7.66 16.18
N LYS A 167 -4.42 7.51 17.44
CA LYS A 167 -4.32 8.64 18.39
C LYS A 167 -3.33 9.71 17.92
N GLU A 168 -2.21 9.31 17.33
CA GLU A 168 -1.23 10.23 16.75
C GLU A 168 -1.81 11.00 15.56
N ILE A 169 -2.49 10.31 14.63
CA ILE A 169 -3.16 10.95 13.49
C ILE A 169 -4.25 11.93 13.98
N GLU A 170 -5.07 11.53 14.95
CA GLU A 170 -6.11 12.40 15.50
C GLU A 170 -5.49 13.64 16.17
N LYS A 171 -4.34 13.52 16.81
CA LYS A 171 -3.61 14.66 17.39
C LYS A 171 -3.24 15.67 16.31
N ILE A 172 -2.70 15.19 15.19
CA ILE A 172 -2.33 16.01 14.03
C ILE A 172 -3.57 16.63 13.37
N MET A 173 -4.66 15.87 13.21
CA MET A 173 -5.92 16.40 12.68
C MET A 173 -6.50 17.52 13.56
N LYS A 174 -6.41 17.39 14.89
CA LYS A 174 -6.81 18.45 15.82
C LYS A 174 -5.93 19.69 15.65
N ALA A 175 -4.60 19.52 15.56
CA ALA A 175 -3.68 20.64 15.32
C ALA A 175 -4.03 21.38 14.01
N CYS A 176 -4.29 20.61 12.95
CA CYS A 176 -4.70 21.14 11.67
C CYS A 176 -6.02 21.91 11.82
N LEU A 177 -7.04 21.34 12.45
CA LEU A 177 -8.35 21.96 12.60
C LEU A 177 -8.29 23.30 13.34
N TRP A 178 -7.53 23.39 14.43
CA TRP A 178 -7.54 24.56 15.32
C TRP A 178 -6.49 25.61 14.96
N LYS A 179 -5.29 25.20 14.56
CA LYS A 179 -4.18 26.13 14.24
C LYS A 179 -3.73 26.10 12.78
N GLY A 180 -4.19 25.14 11.99
CA GLY A 180 -3.73 24.99 10.61
C GLY A 180 -2.29 24.49 10.56
N THR A 181 -1.84 23.73 11.57
CA THR A 181 -0.48 23.21 11.65
C THR A 181 -0.50 21.71 11.94
N SER A 182 0.60 21.05 11.65
CA SER A 182 0.87 19.65 12.04
C SER A 182 1.46 19.53 13.46
N GLU A 183 1.73 20.67 14.12
CA GLU A 183 2.47 20.76 15.39
C GLU A 183 1.60 20.60 16.63
N ASP A 184 2.19 20.01 17.67
CA ASP A 184 1.48 19.53 18.87
C ASP A 184 1.03 20.60 19.87
N LYS A 185 1.44 21.87 19.70
CA LYS A 185 1.19 22.92 20.71
C LYS A 185 -0.10 23.70 20.43
N PHE A 186 -1.24 23.19 20.90
CA PHE A 186 -2.48 23.98 20.97
C PHE A 186 -3.49 23.41 21.98
N LEU A 187 -4.40 24.28 22.44
CA LEU A 187 -5.53 23.90 23.29
C LEU A 187 -6.80 23.79 22.41
N PRO A 188 -7.39 22.59 22.23
CA PRO A 188 -8.64 22.43 21.50
C PRO A 188 -9.78 23.12 22.23
N LYS A 189 -10.61 23.88 21.51
CA LYS A 189 -11.82 24.51 22.08
C LYS A 189 -12.95 23.51 22.31
N VAL A 190 -12.95 22.41 21.55
CA VAL A 190 -13.99 21.38 21.57
C VAL A 190 -13.32 20.01 21.58
N SER A 191 -13.92 19.05 22.30
CA SER A 191 -13.42 17.68 22.34
C SER A 191 -13.45 17.05 20.94
N TRP A 192 -12.49 16.17 20.65
CA TRP A 192 -12.45 15.51 19.34
C TRP A 192 -13.66 14.61 19.09
N LYS A 193 -14.16 13.95 20.15
CA LYS A 193 -15.37 13.13 20.07
C LYS A 193 -16.56 13.95 19.55
N GLN A 194 -16.75 15.16 20.08
CA GLN A 194 -17.80 16.08 19.62
C GLN A 194 -17.57 16.51 18.17
N ALA A 195 -16.33 16.81 17.79
CA ALA A 195 -16.00 17.17 16.41
C ALA A 195 -16.32 16.05 15.41
N THR A 196 -16.20 14.79 15.84
CA THR A 196 -16.49 13.62 15.00
C THR A 196 -17.96 13.19 14.96
N LEU A 197 -18.83 13.83 15.73
CA LEU A 197 -20.28 13.58 15.64
C LEU A 197 -20.82 14.06 14.30
N ARG A 198 -21.99 13.55 13.93
CA ARG A 198 -22.67 14.01 12.71
C ARG A 198 -23.11 15.47 12.86
N LYS A 199 -23.35 16.15 11.74
CA LYS A 199 -23.75 17.57 11.77
C LYS A 199 -25.11 17.75 12.45
N GLU A 200 -25.99 16.77 12.28
CA GLU A 200 -27.31 16.72 12.90
C GLU A 200 -27.22 16.57 14.43
N GLU A 201 -26.12 16.01 14.93
CA GLU A 201 -25.82 15.82 16.36
C GLU A 201 -24.98 16.98 16.93
N GLY A 202 -24.82 18.07 16.19
CA GLY A 202 -24.02 19.24 16.58
C GLY A 202 -22.51 19.07 16.45
N GLY A 203 -22.06 18.04 15.71
CA GLY A 203 -20.65 17.84 15.35
C GLY A 203 -20.24 18.51 14.03
N LEU A 204 -19.00 18.26 13.59
CA LEU A 204 -18.46 18.81 12.34
C LEU A 204 -18.65 17.85 11.15
N GLY A 205 -19.14 16.63 11.39
CA GLY A 205 -19.25 15.59 10.36
C GLY A 205 -17.92 14.93 9.98
N ILE A 206 -16.87 15.10 10.81
CA ILE A 206 -15.58 14.43 10.60
C ILE A 206 -15.72 12.97 11.00
N LYS A 207 -15.34 12.03 10.12
CA LYS A 207 -15.45 10.60 10.44
C LYS A 207 -14.37 10.17 11.44
N SER A 208 -14.77 9.45 12.49
CA SER A 208 -13.85 8.81 13.42
C SER A 208 -13.03 7.71 12.73
N ILE A 209 -11.71 7.87 12.68
CA ILE A 209 -10.80 6.86 12.10
C ILE A 209 -10.91 5.54 12.87
N GLN A 210 -11.02 5.58 14.20
CA GLN A 210 -11.15 4.37 15.01
C GLN A 210 -12.38 3.54 14.63
N SER A 211 -13.54 4.19 14.56
CA SER A 211 -14.79 3.52 14.19
C SER A 211 -14.73 2.99 12.76
N TRP A 212 -14.11 3.77 11.86
CA TRP A 212 -13.94 3.39 10.45
C TRP A 212 -12.98 2.22 10.26
N ASN A 213 -11.87 2.18 10.99
CA ASN A 213 -10.89 1.10 10.95
C ASN A 213 -11.53 -0.25 11.36
N ILE A 214 -12.34 -0.25 12.43
CA ILE A 214 -13.12 -1.44 12.82
C ILE A 214 -14.12 -1.85 11.73
N THR A 215 -14.83 -0.87 11.17
CA THR A 215 -15.83 -1.12 10.11
C THR A 215 -15.19 -1.68 8.84
N CYS A 216 -14.02 -1.20 8.44
CA CYS A 216 -13.29 -1.72 7.27
C CYS A 216 -12.84 -3.16 7.47
N MET A 217 -12.42 -3.54 8.69
CA MET A 217 -12.05 -4.93 8.97
C MET A 217 -13.23 -5.89 8.89
N ALA A 218 -14.44 -5.45 9.23
CA ALA A 218 -15.64 -6.27 9.13
C ALA A 218 -15.96 -6.67 7.67
N LYS A 219 -15.38 -6.02 6.66
CA LYS A 219 -15.53 -6.42 5.26
C LYS A 219 -14.73 -7.66 4.88
N HIS A 220 -13.71 -7.99 5.66
CA HIS A 220 -12.80 -9.11 5.42
C HIS A 220 -13.17 -10.36 6.25
N LEU A 221 -14.27 -10.29 7.01
CA LEU A 221 -14.91 -11.41 7.70
C LEU A 221 -15.99 -12.02 6.80
#